data_AF-A0A0G1CFG9-F1
#
_entry.id   AF-A0A0G1CFG9-F1
#
_cell.length_a   1.000
_cell.length_b   1.000
_cell.length_c   1.000
_cell.angle_alpha   90.00
_cell.angle_beta   90.00
_cell.angle_gamma   90.00
#
_symmetry.space_group_name_H-M   'P 1'
#
loop_
_entity.id
_entity.type
_entity.pdbx_description
1 polymer ?
#
loop_
_entity_poly.entity_id
_entity_poly.type
_entity_poly.pdbx_seq_one_letter_code
_entity_poly.pdbx_strand_id
1 'polypeptide(L)' 'MAYKVTVDRNLCIGAGSCVAVAPLAFALDNEAKAIVLPTAGQTDDNTLLESAKACPVAAIIVTDDTGKQVFP' A
#
# COMPACT_ATOMS: atom_id res chain seq x y z
N MET A 1 -16.71 -1.46 -3.90
CA MET A 1 -15.72 -0.41 -3.53
C MET A 1 -14.82 -1.01 -2.47
N ALA A 2 -13.87 -1.81 -2.90
CA ALA A 2 -12.80 -2.29 -2.05
C ALA A 2 -11.53 -2.07 -2.86
N TYR A 3 -10.78 -1.03 -2.52
CA TYR A 3 -9.51 -0.79 -3.20
C TYR A 3 -8.54 -1.91 -2.88
N LYS A 4 -7.92 -2.43 -3.94
CA LYS A 4 -6.90 -3.45 -3.85
C LYS A 4 -5.54 -2.78 -3.98
N VAL A 5 -4.68 -3.01 -3.00
CA VAL A 5 -3.32 -2.46 -2.97
C VAL A 5 -2.30 -3.54 -3.28
N THR A 6 -1.24 -3.15 -3.98
CA THR A 6 -0.11 -4.00 -4.33
C THR A 6 1.19 -3.22 -4.14
N VAL A 7 2.27 -3.87 -3.75
CA VAL A 7 3.57 -3.21 -3.55
C VAL A 7 4.57 -3.69 -4.60
N ASP A 8 5.16 -2.77 -5.34
CA ASP A 8 6.33 -3.04 -6.17
C ASP A 8 7.60 -3.03 -5.31
N ARG A 9 8.13 -4.23 -5.06
CA ARG A 9 9.33 -4.42 -4.23
C ARG A 9 10.62 -3.89 -4.89
N ASN A 10 10.64 -3.72 -6.21
CA ASN A 10 11.78 -3.14 -6.92
C ASN A 10 11.89 -1.63 -6.65
N LEU A 11 10.74 -0.93 -6.62
CA LEU A 11 10.69 0.49 -6.31
C LEU A 11 10.74 0.78 -4.81
N CYS A 12 10.23 -0.12 -3.97
CA CYS A 12 10.16 0.10 -2.53
C CYS A 12 11.55 0.32 -1.91
N ILE A 13 11.80 1.50 -1.34
CA ILE A 13 13.06 1.83 -0.65
C ILE A 13 13.02 1.57 0.87
N GLY A 14 11.94 1.00 1.38
CA GLY A 14 11.79 0.74 2.82
C GLY A 14 11.53 1.96 3.68
N ALA A 15 10.95 3.03 3.11
CA ALA A 15 10.69 4.28 3.83
C ALA A 15 9.73 4.13 5.03
N GLY A 16 8.87 3.10 5.04
CA GLY A 16 7.96 2.82 6.16
C GLY A 16 6.72 3.73 6.25
N SER A 17 6.58 4.77 5.43
CA SER A 17 5.44 5.70 5.47
C SER A 17 4.08 5.01 5.36
N CYS A 18 3.99 3.94 4.54
CA CYS A 18 2.74 3.19 4.37
C CYS A 18 2.31 2.45 5.63
N VAL A 19 3.27 1.92 6.41
CA VAL A 19 2.99 1.27 7.69
C VAL A 19 2.55 2.29 8.72
N ALA A 20 3.11 3.50 8.69
CA ALA A 20 2.70 4.59 9.58
C ALA A 20 1.25 5.07 9.31
N VAL A 21 0.83 5.12 8.04
CA VAL A 21 -0.53 5.55 7.65
C VAL A 21 -1.55 4.41 7.78
N ALA A 22 -1.19 3.20 7.32
CA ALA A 22 -2.07 2.05 7.23
C ALA A 22 -1.41 0.79 7.85
N PRO A 23 -1.21 0.77 9.19
CA PRO A 23 -0.52 -0.33 9.88
C PRO A 23 -1.27 -1.67 9.80
N LEU A 24 -2.58 -1.64 9.56
CA LEU A 24 -3.40 -2.84 9.35
C LEU A 24 -3.27 -3.39 7.93
N ALA A 25 -2.81 -2.59 6.97
CA ALA A 25 -2.68 -2.99 5.57
C ALA A 25 -1.23 -3.32 5.18
N PHE A 26 -0.24 -2.71 5.83
CA PHE A 26 1.17 -2.87 5.46
C PHE A 26 2.04 -3.22 6.65
N ALA A 27 3.06 -4.03 6.38
CA ALA A 27 4.18 -4.25 7.28
C ALA A 27 5.49 -4.16 6.48
N LEU A 28 6.62 -4.02 7.18
CA LEU A 28 7.94 -4.22 6.58
C LEU A 28 8.41 -5.65 6.87
N ASP A 29 8.96 -6.31 5.86
CA ASP A 29 9.59 -7.61 6.01
C ASP A 29 11.05 -7.51 6.49
N ASN A 30 11.74 -8.64 6.57
CA ASN A 30 13.14 -8.73 6.99
C ASN A 30 14.12 -8.07 6.01
N GLU A 31 13.70 -7.74 4.79
CA GLU A 31 14.49 -7.03 3.78
C GLU A 31 14.20 -5.52 3.81
N ALA A 32 13.47 -5.05 4.84
CA ALA A 32 12.94 -3.69 4.95
C ALA A 32 12.05 -3.29 3.76
N LYS A 33 11.38 -4.24 3.11
CA LYS A 33 10.44 -3.98 2.01
C LYS A 33 9.01 -4.03 2.54
N ALA A 34 8.18 -3.12 2.03
CA ALA A 34 6.77 -3.13 2.37
C ALA A 34 6.07 -4.35 1.76
N ILE A 35 5.23 -5.00 2.57
CA ILE A 35 4.36 -6.11 2.18
C ILE A 35 2.92 -5.77 2.52
N VAL A 36 1.98 -6.27 1.71
CA VAL A 36 0.54 -6.12 1.97
C VAL A 36 0.09 -7.24 2.89
N LEU A 37 -0.61 -6.88 3.97
CA LEU A 37 -1.16 -7.82 4.93
C LEU A 37 -2.54 -8.33 4.47
N PRO A 38 -2.94 -9.56 4.84
CA PRO A 38 -4.28 -10.08 4.56
C PRO A 38 -5.39 -9.25 5.24
N THR A 39 -5.04 -8.47 6.26
CA THR A 39 -5.90 -7.52 6.96
C THR A 39 -6.11 -6.21 6.19
N ALA A 40 -5.51 -6.02 5.01
CA ALA A 40 -5.68 -4.80 4.20
C ALA A 40 -7.15 -4.53 3.85
N GLY A 41 -7.97 -5.56 3.66
CA GLY A 41 -9.42 -5.42 3.44
C GLY A 41 -10.22 -4.91 4.65
N GLN A 42 -9.60 -4.79 5.82
CA GLN A 42 -10.19 -4.18 7.02
C GLN A 42 -9.82 -2.69 7.15
N THR A 43 -8.99 -2.18 6.25
CA THR A 43 -8.59 -0.77 6.21
C THR A 43 -9.49 -0.02 5.25
N ASP A 44 -9.90 1.21 5.63
CA ASP A 44 -10.73 2.04 4.76
C ASP A 44 -10.01 2.39 3.44
N ASP A 45 -10.77 2.44 2.36
CA ASP A 45 -10.30 2.81 1.02
C ASP A 45 -9.50 4.13 1.02
N ASN A 46 -9.95 5.12 1.80
CA ASN A 46 -9.26 6.40 1.92
C ASN A 46 -7.89 6.24 2.60
N THR A 47 -7.80 5.43 3.65
CA THR A 47 -6.54 5.15 4.37
C THR A 47 -5.56 4.38 3.48
N LEU A 48 -6.06 3.42 2.69
CA LEU A 48 -5.25 2.73 1.68
C LEU A 48 -4.70 3.70 0.64
N LEU A 49 -5.53 4.61 0.13
CA LEU A 49 -5.11 5.61 -0.86
C LEU A 49 -4.08 6.59 -0.28
N GLU A 50 -4.31 7.11 0.92
CA GLU A 50 -3.37 8.01 1.61
C GLU A 50 -2.03 7.31 1.89
N SER A 51 -2.04 6.03 2.25
CA SER A 51 -0.81 5.26 2.45
C SER A 51 0.02 5.14 1.16
N ALA A 52 -0.66 5.04 0.01
CA ALA A 52 0.00 4.98 -1.28
C ALA A 52 0.59 6.35 -1.66
N LYS A 53 -0.14 7.45 -1.43
CA LYS A 53 0.36 8.82 -1.63
C LYS A 53 1.53 9.17 -0.71
N ALA A 54 1.57 8.61 0.49
CA ALA A 54 2.68 8.81 1.43
C ALA A 54 3.98 8.12 1.00
N CYS A 55 3.95 7.24 -0.02
CA CYS A 55 5.13 6.58 -0.53
C CYS A 55 5.99 7.56 -1.36
N PRO A 56 7.23 7.88 -0.95
CA PRO A 56 8.07 8.87 -1.63
C PRO A 56 8.51 8.44 -3.04
N VAL A 57 8.43 7.14 -3.33
CA VAL A 57 8.84 6.50 -4.59
C VAL A 57 7.65 5.87 -5.32
N ALA A 58 6.42 6.16 -4.88
CA ALA A 58 5.18 5.64 -5.48
C ALA A 58 5.17 4.11 -5.72
N ALA A 59 5.78 3.34 -4.81
CA ALA A 59 5.88 1.88 -4.92
C ALA A 59 4.56 1.14 -4.63
N ILE A 60 3.50 1.84 -4.21
CA ILE A 60 2.23 1.24 -3.80
C ILE A 60 1.18 1.54 -4.85
N ILE A 61 0.68 0.49 -5.50
CA ILE A 61 -0.30 0.56 -6.57
C ILE A 61 -1.68 0.24 -5.99
N VAL A 62 -2.60 1.17 -6.13
CA VAL A 62 -4.01 1.08 -5.76
C VAL A 62 -4.82 0.82 -7.02
N THR A 63 -5.63 -0.23 -6.98
CA THR A 63 -6.55 -0.62 -8.05
C THR A 63 -7.97 -0.72 -7.50
N ASP A 64 -8.94 -0.38 -8.33
CA ASP A 64 -10.36 -0.51 -8.04
C ASP A 64 -10.83 -1.97 -8.25
N ASP A 65 -12.04 -2.31 -7.82
CA ASP A 65 -12.61 -3.66 -7.98
C ASP A 65 -12.80 -4.03 -9.47
N THR A 66 -12.88 -3.04 -10.34
CA THR A 66 -12.84 -3.18 -11.80
C THR A 66 -11.46 -3.47 -12.39
N GLY A 67 -10.40 -3.47 -11.56
CA GLY A 67 -9.00 -3.61 -11.98
C GLY A 67 -8.40 -2.32 -12.57
N LYS A 68 -9.12 -1.20 -12.51
CA LYS A 68 -8.60 0.09 -12.93
C LYS A 68 -7.59 0.61 -11.92
N GLN A 69 -6.39 0.98 -12.38
CA GLN A 69 -5.40 1.65 -11.54
C GLN A 69 -5.90 3.05 -11.17
N VAL A 70 -5.95 3.30 -9.86
CA VAL A 70 -6.41 4.56 -9.25
C VAL A 70 -5.20 5.40 -8.83
N PHE A 71 -4.12 4.74 -8.41
CA PHE A 71 -2.87 5.36 -7.99
C PHE A 71 -1.70 4.35 -8.05
N PRO A 72 -0.44 4.76 -8.24
CA PRO A 72 -0.07 6.05 -8.83
C PRO A 72 -0.69 6.24 -10.21
#